data_AF-A0A1Q8T013-F1
#
_entry.id   AF-A0A1Q8T013-F1
#
_cell.length_a   1.000
_cell.length_b   1.000
_cell.length_c   1.000
_cell.angle_alpha   90.00
_cell.angle_beta   90.00
_cell.angle_gamma   90.00
#
_symmetry.space_group_name_H-M   'P 1'
#
loop_
_entity.id
_entity.type
_entity.pdbx_description
1 polymer ?
#
loop_
_entity_poly.entity_id
_entity_poly.type
_entity_poly.pdbx_seq_one_letter_code
_entity_poly.pdbx_strand_id
1 'polypeptide(L)' 'MIRVTLDLTCSICDHDQFFLPIRAEERQQVRCANCAAFKCYSADLEKAMIALSRDRKRRCGHGHANAA' A
#
# COMPACT_ATOMS: atom_id res chain seq x y z
N MET A 1 -16.81 -0.05 -0.80
CA MET A 1 -15.45 -0.10 -0.21
C MET A 1 -15.10 -1.58 -0.02
N ILE A 2 -13.89 -2.00 -0.35
CA ILE A 2 -13.38 -3.35 -0.06
C ILE A 2 -12.45 -3.32 1.14
N ARG A 3 -12.41 -4.44 1.86
CA ARG A 3 -11.44 -4.67 2.93
C ARG A 3 -10.27 -5.43 2.35
N VAL A 4 -9.07 -4.89 2.51
CA VAL A 4 -7.83 -5.51 2.03
C VAL A 4 -6.78 -5.49 3.12
N THR A 5 -5.95 -6.52 3.15
CA THR A 5 -4.72 -6.55 3.94
C THR A 5 -3.61 -5.91 3.13
N LEU A 6 -2.96 -4.90 3.71
CA LEU A 6 -1.79 -4.25 3.14
C LEU A 6 -0.58 -4.55 4.01
N ASP A 7 0.62 -4.49 3.42
CA ASP A 7 1.88 -4.46 4.16
C ASP A 7 2.10 -3.09 4.83
N LEU A 8 1.08 -2.59 5.51
CA LEU A 8 1.08 -1.33 6.24
C LEU A 8 0.47 -1.58 7.61
N THR A 9 1.14 -1.20 8.68
CA THR A 9 0.57 -1.36 10.03
C THR A 9 -0.15 -0.08 10.45
N CYS A 10 -1.34 -0.19 11.06
CA CYS A 10 -2.01 0.96 11.63
C CYS A 10 -1.30 1.40 12.92
N SER A 11 -0.78 2.63 12.98
CA SER A 11 -0.08 3.15 14.17
C SER A 11 -0.95 3.29 15.42
N ILE A 12 -2.26 3.07 15.32
CA ILE A 12 -3.22 3.16 16.44
C ILE A 12 -3.54 1.78 17.03
N CYS A 13 -3.60 0.74 16.20
CA CYS A 13 -4.10 -0.58 16.61
C CYS A 13 -3.26 -1.76 16.09
N ASP A 14 -2.11 -1.47 15.48
CA ASP A 14 -1.18 -2.44 14.89
C ASP A 14 -1.78 -3.45 13.89
N HIS A 15 -2.96 -3.15 13.34
CA HIS A 15 -3.58 -3.99 12.32
C HIS A 15 -3.19 -3.59 10.89
N ASP A 16 -3.13 -4.61 10.03
CA ASP A 16 -2.80 -4.54 8.59
C ASP A 16 -4.02 -4.40 7.65
N GLN A 17 -5.23 -4.39 8.20
CA GLN A 17 -6.46 -4.32 7.41
C GLN A 17 -6.95 -2.89 7.21
N PHE A 18 -7.22 -2.55 5.96
CA PHE A 18 -7.70 -1.24 5.54
C PHE A 18 -8.91 -1.37 4.63
N PHE A 19 -9.75 -0.34 4.68
CA PHE A 19 -10.84 -0.14 3.74
C PHE A 19 -10.36 0.72 2.58
N LEU A 20 -10.39 0.13 1.38
CA LEU A 20 -10.12 0.82 0.13
C LEU A 20 -11.44 1.12 -0.60
N PRO A 21 -11.64 2.35 -1.07
CA PRO A 21 -12.74 2.65 -1.98
C PRO A 21 -12.49 1.99 -3.35
N ILE A 22 -13.52 1.34 -3.90
CA ILE A 22 -13.46 0.68 -5.22
C ILE A 22 -13.82 1.68 -6.34
N ARG A 23 -14.47 2.78 -5.97
CA ARG A 23 -14.95 3.79 -6.91
C ARG A 23 -14.05 5.01 -6.81
N ALA A 24 -13.61 5.48 -7.97
CA ALA A 24 -12.76 6.65 -8.13
C ALA A 24 -13.55 7.95 -7.94
N GLU A 25 -14.30 8.08 -6.85
CA GLU A 25 -15.00 9.32 -6.52
C GLU A 25 -14.08 10.26 -5.74
N GLU A 26 -14.29 11.56 -5.91
CA GLU A 26 -13.44 12.62 -5.40
C GLU A 26 -13.37 12.54 -3.86
N ARG A 27 -12.20 12.17 -3.31
CA ARG A 27 -11.89 11.89 -1.87
C ARG A 27 -11.96 10.43 -1.41
N GLN A 28 -11.23 9.58 -2.11
CA GLN A 28 -10.93 8.22 -1.69
C GLN A 28 -10.00 8.20 -0.46
N GLN A 29 -10.58 8.10 0.74
CA GLN A 29 -9.84 8.00 2.00
C GLN A 29 -9.59 6.53 2.38
N VAL A 30 -8.35 6.20 2.68
CA VAL A 30 -7.96 4.90 3.24
C VAL A 30 -8.08 4.99 4.75
N ARG A 31 -8.91 4.10 5.31
CA ARG A 31 -9.14 4.01 6.75
C ARG A 31 -8.81 2.62 7.26
N CYS A 32 -8.34 2.52 8.50
CA CYS A 32 -8.14 1.23 9.14
C CYS A 32 -9.47 0.49 9.32
N ALA A 33 -9.49 -0.82 9.09
CA ALA A 33 -10.70 -1.61 9.24
C ALA A 33 -11.11 -1.83 10.71
N ASN A 34 -10.18 -1.66 11.65
CA ASN A 34 -10.41 -1.93 13.07
C ASN A 34 -10.79 -0.66 13.86
N CYS A 35 -10.03 0.43 13.69
CA CYS A 35 -10.26 1.68 14.42
C CYS A 35 -10.86 2.80 13.55
N ALA A 36 -11.13 2.56 12.26
CA ALA A 36 -11.60 3.56 11.30
C ALA A 36 -10.73 4.82 11.18
N ALA A 37 -9.51 4.80 11.73
CA ALA A 37 -8.60 5.92 11.72
C ALA A 37 -8.19 6.28 10.29
N PHE A 38 -8.18 7.58 9.99
CA PHE A 38 -7.69 8.09 8.72
C PHE A 38 -6.20 7.83 8.59
N LYS A 39 -5.78 7.16 7.52
CA LYS A 39 -4.38 6.82 7.25
C LYS A 39 -3.82 7.74 6.17
N CYS A 40 -4.41 7.70 4.98
CA CYS A 40 -3.97 8.44 3.80
C CYS A 40 -5.07 8.44 2.73
N TYR A 41 -4.81 9.08 1.59
CA TYR A 41 -5.68 9.00 0.40
C TYR A 41 -5.27 7.82 -0.49
N SER A 42 -6.23 7.24 -1.23
CA SER A 42 -5.94 6.12 -2.13
C SER A 42 -4.90 6.49 -3.18
N ALA A 43 -4.94 7.70 -3.72
CA ALA A 43 -3.99 8.16 -4.72
C ALA A 43 -2.53 8.17 -4.22
N ASP A 44 -2.32 8.48 -2.94
CA ASP A 44 -1.01 8.45 -2.31
C ASP A 44 -0.56 7.01 -2.04
N LEU A 45 -1.47 6.17 -1.52
CA LEU A 45 -1.24 4.74 -1.34
C LEU A 45 -0.89 4.05 -2.66
N GLU A 46 -1.63 4.32 -3.74
CA GLU A 46 -1.38 3.79 -5.07
C GLU A 46 -0.01 4.22 -5.59
N LYS A 47 0.36 5.50 -5.45
CA LYS A 47 1.70 6.00 -5.80
C LYS A 47 2.80 5.27 -5.02
N ALA A 48 2.64 5.11 -3.71
CA ALA A 48 3.59 4.40 -2.86
C ALA A 48 3.71 2.92 -3.27
N MET A 49 2.58 2.25 -3.52
CA MET A 49 2.54 0.86 -3.98
C MET A 49 3.21 0.68 -5.34
N ILE A 50 2.97 1.61 -6.28
CA ILE A 50 3.63 1.64 -7.59
C ILE A 50 5.14 1.86 -7.44
N ALA A 51 5.57 2.74 -6.53
CA ALA A 51 6.98 2.99 -6.24
C ALA A 51 7.67 1.73 -5.66
N LEU A 52 7.02 1.06 -4.70
CA LEU A 52 7.51 -0.20 -4.10
C LEU A 52 7.54 -1.36 -5.12
N SER A 53 6.53 -1.44 -5.98
CA SER A 53 6.47 -2.44 -7.06
C SER A 53 7.60 -2.22 -8.09
N ARG A 54 7.89 -0.95 -8.43
CA ARG A 54 9.02 -0.59 -9.31
C ARG A 54 10.37 -0.95 -8.69
N ASP A 55 10.55 -0.79 -7.37
CA ASP A 55 11.77 -1.23 -6.68
C ASP A 55 11.96 -2.75 -6.78
N ARG A 56 10.89 -3.53 -6.55
CA ARG A 56 10.94 -5.00 -6.73
C ARG A 56 11.28 -5.40 -8.17
N LYS A 57 10.78 -4.67 -9.17
CA LYS A 57 11.14 -4.94 -10.57
C LYS A 57 12.61 -4.64 -10.88
N ARG A 58 13.21 -3.65 -10.22
CA ARG A 58 14.67 -3.41 -10.33
C ARG A 58 15.50 -4.48 -9.63
N ARG A 59 14.98 -5.11 -8.56
CA ARG A 59 15.64 -6.24 -7.89
C ARG A 59 15.56 -7.56 -8.64
N CYS A 60 14.65 -7.73 -9.61
CA CYS A 60 14.71 -8.82 -10.59
C CYS A 60 15.57 -8.51 -11.83
N GLY A 61 16.19 -7.32 -11.90
CA GLY A 61 17.07 -6.89 -12.98
C GLY A 61 18.52 -6.64 -12.57
N HIS A 62 18.88 -6.83 -11.29
CA HIS A 62 20.29 -6.83 -10.89
C HIS A 62 20.82 -8.25 -11.07
N GLY A 63 21.39 -8.45 -12.26
CA GLY A 63 22.12 -9.64 -12.61
C GLY A 63 23.08 -10.03 -11.50
N HIS A 64 22.98 -11.30 -11.17
CA HIS A 64 24.07 -12.13 -10.73
C HIS A 64 25.19 -12.04 -11.80
N ALA A 65 26.06 -11.03 -11.74
CA ALA A 65 27.34 -11.06 -12.45
C ALA A 65 28.39 -11.50 -11.44
N ASN A 66 28.66 -12.80 -11.46
CA ASN A 66 29.60 -13.48 -10.59
C ASN A 66 31.04 -13.00 -10.81
N ALA A 67 31.81 -13.18 -9.75
CA ALA A 67 33.26 -13.17 -9.70
C ALA A 67 33.89 -14.09 -10.77
N ALA A 68 34.95 -13.59 -11.42
CA ALA A 68 36.21 -14.28 -11.74
C ALA A 68 37.10 -13.34 -12.56
#